data_AF-A0AAU1EA37-F1
#
_entry.id   AF-A0AAU1EA37-F1
#
_cell.length_a   1.000
_cell.length_b   1.000
_cell.length_c   1.000
_cell.angle_alpha   90.00
_cell.angle_beta   90.00
_cell.angle_gamma   90.00
#
_symmetry.space_group_name_H-M   'P 1'
#
loop_
_entity.id
_entity.type
_entity.pdbx_description
1 polymer ?
#
loop_
_entity_poly.entity_id
_entity_poly.type
_entity_poly.pdbx_seq_one_letter_code
_entity_poly.pdbx_strand_id
1 'polypeptide(L)'
;MRPGGDARPVFAALGGVVEIGALNHAGTWKTSDTSVGDFLALRRDEVARIVAGVQAVGRFSDPVMAEAHELGYLRDHPVDVRSLLLWSAGVTWAPRGPRPSEDDLAYLEDPQVMRRMCRMGADLQLTCLLDGLVAAGVGAGVGLPEGTDEIASILRLACELVDGTGRNTPEGVFRMWRVAHLPGLLDPNAAAPEWVKAGHRAYDEELERLLTPM
;
A
#
# COMPACT_ATOMS: atom_id res chain seq x y z
N MET A 1 6.78 18.77 16.90
CA MET A 1 6.12 17.73 16.09
C MET A 1 4.68 18.18 15.92
N ARG A 2 4.20 18.42 14.70
CA ARG A 2 2.78 18.78 14.51
C ARG A 2 1.93 17.56 14.87
N PRO A 3 0.81 17.72 15.59
CA PRO A 3 -0.12 16.63 15.83
C PRO A 3 -0.76 16.25 14.48
N GLY A 4 -0.70 14.97 14.13
CA GLY A 4 -1.10 14.42 12.82
C GLY A 4 0.10 13.85 12.07
N GLY A 5 0.13 12.53 11.85
CA GLY A 5 1.17 11.85 11.06
C GLY A 5 1.19 12.30 9.59
N ASP A 6 2.21 11.91 8.84
CA ASP A 6 2.27 12.15 7.39
C ASP A 6 1.34 11.17 6.67
N ALA A 7 0.30 11.65 5.99
CA ALA A 7 -0.63 10.81 5.23
C ALA A 7 -0.03 10.34 3.89
N ARG A 8 1.00 11.03 3.37
CA ARG A 8 1.54 10.78 2.03
C ARG A 8 2.03 9.34 1.83
N PRO A 9 2.73 8.68 2.77
CA PRO A 9 3.12 7.28 2.60
C PRO A 9 1.93 6.33 2.44
N VAL A 10 0.83 6.57 3.17
CA VAL A 10 -0.40 5.76 3.08
C VAL A 10 -1.03 5.89 1.70
N PHE A 11 -1.18 7.13 1.22
CA PHE A 11 -1.79 7.39 -0.09
C PHE A 11 -0.88 7.00 -1.26
N ALA A 12 0.44 7.10 -1.12
CA ALA A 12 1.38 6.61 -2.12
C ALA A 12 1.27 5.08 -2.27
N ALA A 13 1.24 4.34 -1.15
CA ALA A 13 1.05 2.90 -1.17
C ALA A 13 -0.32 2.51 -1.77
N LEU A 14 -1.37 3.24 -1.42
CA LEU A 14 -2.70 3.03 -1.99
C LEU A 14 -2.75 3.30 -3.50
N GLY A 15 -1.97 4.27 -4.00
CA GLY A 15 -1.84 4.50 -5.45
C GLY A 15 -1.25 3.30 -6.18
N GLY A 16 -0.20 2.70 -5.62
CA GLY A 16 0.33 1.45 -6.17
C GLY A 16 -0.67 0.30 -6.13
N VAL A 17 -1.44 0.15 -5.04
CA VAL A 17 -2.55 -0.83 -4.95
C VAL A 17 -3.59 -0.62 -6.05
N VAL A 18 -3.96 0.63 -6.35
CA VAL A 18 -4.95 0.96 -7.38
C VAL A 18 -4.43 0.68 -8.78
N GLU A 19 -3.22 1.13 -9.14
CA GLU A 19 -2.66 0.90 -10.47
C GLU A 19 -2.47 -0.61 -10.74
N ILE A 20 -1.97 -1.35 -9.75
CA ILE A 20 -1.79 -2.80 -9.85
C ILE A 20 -3.15 -3.52 -9.92
N GLY A 21 -4.12 -3.09 -9.11
CA GLY A 21 -5.49 -3.60 -9.14
C GLY A 21 -6.15 -3.42 -10.50
N ALA A 22 -5.99 -2.25 -11.12
CA ALA A 22 -6.51 -1.98 -12.46
C ALA A 22 -5.88 -2.88 -13.53
N LEU A 23 -4.56 -3.08 -13.49
CA LEU A 23 -3.85 -4.00 -14.40
C LEU A 23 -4.27 -5.46 -14.21
N ASN A 24 -4.40 -5.91 -12.96
CA ASN A 24 -4.87 -7.26 -12.65
C ASN A 24 -6.33 -7.47 -13.08
N HIS A 25 -7.17 -6.45 -12.93
CA HIS A 25 -8.56 -6.46 -13.37
C HIS A 25 -8.69 -6.56 -14.90
N ALA A 26 -7.87 -5.80 -15.64
CA ALA A 26 -7.83 -5.90 -17.10
C ALA A 26 -7.41 -7.30 -17.58
N GLY A 27 -6.55 -8.00 -16.81
CA GLY A 27 -6.21 -9.40 -17.03
C GLY A 27 -5.34 -9.68 -18.26
N THR A 28 -4.98 -8.65 -19.05
CA THR A 28 -4.06 -8.76 -20.19
C THR A 28 -2.62 -8.41 -19.83
N TRP A 29 -2.41 -7.73 -18.69
CA TRP A 29 -1.12 -7.15 -18.28
C TRP A 29 -0.49 -6.24 -19.33
N LYS A 30 -1.33 -5.50 -20.05
CA LYS A 30 -0.92 -4.42 -20.97
C LYS A 30 -1.47 -3.09 -20.46
N THR A 31 -0.61 -2.08 -20.39
CA THR A 31 -1.00 -0.74 -19.98
C THR A 31 -2.02 -0.11 -20.92
N SER A 32 -1.95 -0.42 -22.23
CA SER A 32 -2.90 0.03 -23.25
C SER A 32 -4.34 -0.41 -23.02
N ASP A 33 -4.53 -1.52 -22.32
CA ASP A 33 -5.85 -2.12 -22.09
C ASP A 33 -6.38 -1.79 -20.69
N THR A 34 -5.62 -1.00 -19.92
CA THR A 34 -5.91 -0.68 -18.52
C THR A 34 -6.53 0.70 -18.39
N SER A 35 -7.65 0.77 -17.67
CA SER A 35 -8.34 2.03 -17.33
C SER A 35 -8.47 2.15 -15.82
N VAL A 36 -7.73 3.09 -15.22
CA VAL A 36 -7.85 3.37 -13.78
C VAL A 36 -9.22 3.98 -13.47
N GLY A 37 -9.71 4.89 -14.32
CA GLY A 37 -11.04 5.49 -14.17
C GLY A 37 -12.17 4.46 -14.10
N ASP A 38 -12.20 3.50 -15.03
CA ASP A 38 -13.25 2.45 -15.04
C ASP A 38 -13.12 1.51 -13.84
N PHE A 39 -11.89 1.15 -13.49
CA PHE A 39 -11.62 0.32 -12.31
C PHE A 39 -12.08 1.01 -11.01
N LEU A 40 -11.75 2.29 -10.83
CA LEU A 40 -12.19 3.08 -9.67
C LEU A 40 -13.70 3.29 -9.66
N ALA A 41 -14.33 3.47 -10.82
CA ALA A 41 -15.78 3.59 -10.91
C ALA A 41 -16.49 2.30 -10.47
N LEU A 42 -15.94 1.14 -10.82
CA LEU A 42 -16.44 -0.18 -10.42
C LEU A 42 -16.26 -0.44 -8.91
N ARG A 43 -15.16 0.04 -8.31
CA ARG A 43 -14.78 -0.20 -6.90
C ARG A 43 -14.99 1.02 -6.00
N ARG A 44 -15.91 1.91 -6.38
CA ARG A 44 -16.11 3.22 -5.74
C ARG A 44 -16.37 3.11 -4.25
N ASP A 45 -17.23 2.18 -3.86
CA ASP A 45 -17.66 2.04 -2.46
C ASP A 45 -16.51 1.49 -1.60
N GLU A 46 -15.74 0.54 -2.11
CA GLU A 46 -14.57 0.02 -1.41
C GLU A 46 -13.48 1.09 -1.24
N VAL A 47 -13.20 1.85 -2.31
CA VAL A 47 -12.22 2.95 -2.26
C VAL A 47 -12.68 4.03 -1.28
N ALA A 48 -13.96 4.41 -1.29
CA ALA A 48 -14.51 5.38 -0.35
C ALA A 48 -14.38 4.92 1.12
N ARG A 49 -14.64 3.63 1.38
CA ARG A 49 -14.46 3.03 2.71
C ARG A 49 -13.00 3.01 3.15
N ILE A 50 -12.07 2.66 2.26
CA ILE A 50 -10.63 2.72 2.55
C ILE A 50 -10.21 4.14 2.91
N VAL A 51 -10.59 5.14 2.12
CA VAL A 51 -10.21 6.54 2.36
C VAL A 51 -10.78 7.06 3.69
N ALA A 52 -12.04 6.74 4.00
CA ALA A 52 -12.66 7.09 5.27
C ALA A 52 -11.95 6.43 6.46
N GLY A 53 -11.58 5.14 6.33
CA GLY A 53 -10.82 4.42 7.35
C GLY A 53 -9.43 5.02 7.56
N VAL A 54 -8.71 5.35 6.48
CA VAL A 54 -7.40 6.03 6.54
C VAL A 54 -7.51 7.35 7.31
N GLN A 55 -8.55 8.16 7.03
CA GLN A 55 -8.80 9.40 7.74
C GLN A 55 -9.03 9.16 9.24
N ALA A 56 -9.81 8.14 9.59
CA ALA A 56 -10.12 7.79 10.97
C ALA A 56 -8.87 7.31 11.74
N VAL A 57 -8.09 6.39 11.15
CA VAL A 57 -6.86 5.84 11.75
C VAL A 57 -5.82 6.93 11.99
N GLY A 58 -5.59 7.81 11.01
CA GLY A 58 -4.63 8.89 11.14
C GLY A 58 -5.14 10.12 11.90
N ARG A 59 -6.43 10.17 12.24
CA ARG A 59 -7.15 11.39 12.67
C ARG A 59 -6.80 12.58 11.78
N PHE A 60 -6.70 12.33 10.47
CA PHE A 60 -6.27 13.35 9.51
C PHE A 60 -7.35 14.40 9.34
N SER A 61 -6.95 15.67 9.38
CA SER A 61 -7.85 16.79 9.13
C SER A 61 -8.18 16.88 7.64
N ASP A 62 -9.30 17.52 7.31
CA ASP A 62 -9.72 17.71 5.92
C ASP A 62 -8.65 18.36 5.03
N PRO A 63 -7.84 19.36 5.50
CA PRO A 63 -6.72 19.87 4.71
C PRO A 63 -5.67 18.81 4.35
N VAL A 64 -5.32 17.92 5.28
CA VAL A 64 -4.37 16.83 5.01
C VAL A 64 -4.96 15.84 4.00
N MET A 65 -6.25 15.54 4.11
CA MET A 65 -6.95 14.69 3.16
C MET A 65 -7.05 15.34 1.77
N ALA A 66 -7.20 16.66 1.70
CA ALA A 66 -7.19 17.40 0.44
C ALA A 66 -5.80 17.36 -0.24
N GLU A 67 -4.72 17.60 0.51
CA GLU A 67 -3.34 17.47 0.00
C GLU A 67 -3.07 16.04 -0.51
N ALA A 68 -3.55 15.03 0.20
CA ALA A 68 -3.45 13.64 -0.25
C ALA A 68 -4.27 13.36 -1.53
N HIS A 69 -5.45 13.97 -1.67
CA HIS A 69 -6.25 13.87 -2.88
C HIS A 69 -5.56 14.51 -4.09
N GLU A 70 -4.83 15.60 -3.90
CA GLU A 70 -4.07 16.28 -4.95
C GLU A 70 -2.95 15.41 -5.55
N LEU A 71 -2.48 14.38 -4.84
CA LEU A 71 -1.54 13.39 -5.38
C LEU A 71 -2.13 12.66 -6.61
N GLY A 72 -3.46 12.60 -6.73
CA GLY A 72 -4.12 12.15 -7.94
C GLY A 72 -4.13 10.64 -8.16
N TYR A 73 -3.71 9.85 -7.18
CA TYR A 73 -3.71 8.38 -7.26
C TYR A 73 -5.11 7.75 -7.32
N LEU A 74 -6.13 8.44 -6.82
CA LEU A 74 -7.52 7.95 -6.73
C LEU A 74 -8.46 8.63 -7.75
N ARG A 75 -7.91 9.06 -8.88
CA ARG A 75 -8.65 9.58 -10.04
C ARG A 75 -8.14 8.91 -11.31
N ASP A 76 -8.85 9.10 -12.41
CA ASP A 76 -8.39 8.60 -13.71
C ASP A 76 -7.00 9.16 -14.08
N HIS A 77 -6.12 8.26 -14.50
CA HIS A 77 -4.76 8.55 -14.97
C HIS A 77 -4.21 7.36 -15.76
N PRO A 78 -3.27 7.58 -16.70
CA PRO A 78 -2.63 6.50 -17.42
C PRO A 78 -1.70 5.70 -16.51
N VAL A 79 -1.69 4.37 -16.67
CA VAL A 79 -0.71 3.48 -16.05
C VAL A 79 0.52 3.40 -16.95
N ASP A 80 1.70 3.75 -16.42
CA ASP A 80 2.98 3.64 -17.12
C ASP A 80 3.80 2.49 -16.52
N VAL A 81 4.56 1.79 -17.36
CA VAL A 81 5.47 0.72 -16.95
C VAL A 81 6.49 1.18 -15.91
N ARG A 82 6.90 2.45 -15.92
CA ARG A 82 7.78 3.06 -14.93
C ARG A 82 7.13 3.20 -13.56
N SER A 83 5.82 3.47 -13.50
CA SER A 83 5.08 3.49 -12.24
C SER A 83 5.06 2.08 -11.65
N LEU A 84 4.81 1.05 -12.47
CA LEU A 84 4.84 -0.35 -12.05
C LEU A 84 6.22 -0.81 -11.59
N LEU A 85 7.28 -0.33 -12.25
CA LEU A 85 8.65 -0.53 -11.82
C LEU A 85 8.93 0.11 -10.45
N LEU A 86 8.45 1.34 -10.22
CA LEU A 86 8.53 2.02 -8.94
C LEU A 86 7.78 1.23 -7.85
N TRP A 87 6.54 0.82 -8.09
CA TRP A 87 5.72 0.08 -7.12
C TRP A 87 6.27 -1.31 -6.80
N SER A 88 6.98 -1.94 -7.73
CA SER A 88 7.68 -3.20 -7.50
C SER A 88 9.11 -3.06 -6.97
N ALA A 89 9.50 -1.84 -6.57
CA ALA A 89 10.85 -1.49 -6.09
C ALA A 89 11.97 -1.91 -7.06
N GLY A 90 11.68 -1.98 -8.35
CA GLY A 90 12.64 -2.36 -9.38
C GLY A 90 13.11 -3.81 -9.34
N VAL A 91 12.52 -4.69 -8.51
CA VAL A 91 13.06 -6.05 -8.26
C VAL A 91 13.16 -6.90 -9.53
N THR A 92 12.28 -6.70 -10.49
CA THR A 92 12.27 -7.45 -11.76
C THR A 92 13.23 -6.88 -12.81
N TRP A 93 14.00 -5.84 -12.49
CA TRP A 93 14.78 -5.10 -13.46
C TRP A 93 16.17 -4.74 -12.95
N ALA A 94 17.16 -4.90 -13.82
CA ALA A 94 18.50 -4.40 -13.62
C ALA A 94 18.95 -3.76 -14.95
N PRO A 95 19.09 -2.43 -15.03
CA PRO A 95 19.54 -1.79 -16.27
C PRO A 95 20.94 -2.28 -16.63
N ARG A 96 21.16 -2.58 -17.91
CA ARG A 96 22.49 -2.99 -18.41
C ARG A 96 23.49 -1.83 -18.54
N GLY A 97 23.03 -0.59 -18.33
CA GLY A 97 23.83 0.62 -18.47
C GLY A 97 23.32 1.78 -17.60
N PRO A 98 23.98 2.95 -17.66
CA PRO A 98 23.65 4.10 -16.81
C PRO A 98 22.31 4.76 -17.15
N ARG A 99 21.71 4.45 -18.31
CA ARG A 99 20.36 4.85 -18.70
C ARG A 99 19.63 3.64 -19.28
N PRO A 100 18.30 3.52 -19.06
CA PRO A 100 17.49 2.50 -19.73
C PRO A 100 17.58 2.68 -21.24
N SER A 101 17.87 1.61 -21.96
CA SER A 101 17.70 1.55 -23.42
C SER A 101 16.23 1.34 -23.80
N GLU A 102 15.88 1.53 -25.07
CA GLU A 102 14.54 1.17 -25.56
C GLU A 102 14.25 -0.33 -25.38
N ASP A 103 15.25 -1.19 -25.59
CA ASP A 103 15.15 -2.63 -25.34
C ASP A 103 14.86 -2.95 -23.86
N ASP A 104 15.45 -2.19 -22.93
CA ASP A 104 15.16 -2.34 -21.49
C ASP A 104 13.72 -1.99 -21.17
N LEU A 105 13.15 -0.97 -21.83
CA LEU A 105 11.75 -0.56 -21.64
C LEU A 105 10.79 -1.56 -22.30
N ALA A 106 11.09 -2.02 -23.51
CA ALA A 106 10.31 -3.04 -24.21
C ALA A 106 10.27 -4.36 -23.43
N TYR A 107 11.37 -4.72 -22.74
CA TYR A 107 11.38 -5.88 -21.84
C TYR A 107 10.37 -5.74 -20.70
N LEU A 108 10.23 -4.55 -20.11
CA LEU A 108 9.29 -4.32 -19.01
C LEU A 108 7.82 -4.36 -19.46
N GLU A 109 7.55 -4.09 -20.73
CA GLU A 109 6.21 -4.19 -21.33
C GLU A 109 5.81 -5.63 -21.68
N ASP A 110 6.70 -6.61 -21.56
CA ASP A 110 6.34 -8.01 -21.71
C ASP A 110 5.28 -8.41 -20.67
N PRO A 111 4.13 -9.01 -21.07
CA PRO A 111 3.05 -9.33 -20.13
C PRO A 111 3.45 -10.25 -18.98
N GLN A 112 4.43 -11.14 -19.15
CA GLN A 112 4.92 -11.99 -18.07
C GLN A 112 5.75 -11.20 -17.07
N VAL A 113 6.56 -10.25 -17.56
CA VAL A 113 7.35 -9.33 -16.72
C VAL A 113 6.41 -8.40 -15.97
N MET A 114 5.42 -7.81 -16.66
CA MET A 114 4.38 -6.97 -16.06
C MET A 114 3.59 -7.71 -14.98
N ARG A 115 3.17 -8.96 -15.25
CA ARG A 115 2.51 -9.81 -14.25
C ARG A 115 3.39 -10.07 -13.02
N ARG A 116 4.70 -10.25 -13.21
CA ARG A 116 5.64 -10.43 -12.11
C ARG A 116 5.82 -9.13 -11.31
N MET A 117 5.90 -7.97 -11.98
CA MET A 117 5.92 -6.65 -11.34
C MET A 117 4.65 -6.42 -10.53
N CYS A 118 3.48 -6.72 -11.08
CA CYS A 118 2.20 -6.59 -10.38
C CYS A 118 2.15 -7.45 -9.10
N ARG A 119 2.65 -8.69 -9.14
CA ARG A 119 2.69 -9.56 -7.95
C ARG A 119 3.62 -9.01 -6.87
N MET A 120 4.85 -8.67 -7.24
CA MET A 120 5.82 -8.10 -6.30
C MET A 120 5.34 -6.75 -5.75
N GLY A 121 4.80 -5.90 -6.62
CA GLY A 121 4.23 -4.62 -6.26
C GLY A 121 3.04 -4.78 -5.32
N ALA A 122 2.14 -5.74 -5.54
CA ALA A 122 1.02 -5.98 -4.64
C ALA A 122 1.50 -6.31 -3.22
N ASP A 123 2.46 -7.23 -3.09
CA ASP A 123 3.06 -7.61 -1.81
C ASP A 123 3.70 -6.40 -1.13
N LEU A 124 4.52 -5.63 -1.85
CA LEU A 124 5.21 -4.45 -1.33
C LEU A 124 4.26 -3.32 -0.94
N GLN A 125 3.34 -2.94 -1.82
CA GLN A 125 2.46 -1.80 -1.59
C GLN A 125 1.43 -2.08 -0.50
N LEU A 126 0.91 -3.30 -0.39
CA LEU A 126 0.07 -3.67 0.76
C LEU A 126 0.86 -3.65 2.08
N THR A 127 2.11 -4.09 2.05
CA THR A 127 3.00 -4.07 3.24
C THR A 127 3.32 -2.62 3.66
N CYS A 128 3.66 -1.75 2.71
CA CYS A 128 3.87 -0.32 2.94
C CYS A 128 2.59 0.40 3.41
N LEU A 129 1.43 0.00 2.88
CA LEU A 129 0.14 0.53 3.30
C LEU A 129 -0.10 0.21 4.78
N LEU A 130 0.12 -1.05 5.20
CA LEU A 130 -0.01 -1.45 6.60
C LEU A 130 0.96 -0.68 7.50
N ASP A 131 2.22 -0.52 7.09
CA ASP A 131 3.21 0.25 7.84
C ASP A 131 2.78 1.71 8.03
N GLY A 132 2.34 2.35 6.94
CA GLY A 132 1.85 3.73 6.98
C GLY A 132 0.62 3.89 7.89
N LEU A 133 -0.31 2.93 7.86
CA LEU A 133 -1.50 2.93 8.72
C LEU A 133 -1.15 2.79 10.20
N VAL A 134 -0.25 1.86 10.55
CA VAL A 134 0.20 1.68 11.95
C VAL A 134 0.94 2.92 12.42
N ALA A 135 1.87 3.46 11.61
CA ALA A 135 2.58 4.68 11.94
C ALA A 135 1.63 5.88 12.13
N ALA A 136 0.60 6.00 11.29
CA ALA A 136 -0.44 7.02 11.41
C ALA A 136 -1.25 6.85 12.70
N GLY A 137 -1.73 5.63 13.01
CA GLY A 137 -2.49 5.32 14.22
C GLY A 137 -1.69 5.59 15.50
N VAL A 138 -0.42 5.18 15.54
CA VAL A 138 0.51 5.45 16.64
C VAL A 138 0.75 6.96 16.79
N GLY A 139 1.04 7.66 15.69
CA GLY A 139 1.27 9.12 15.71
C GLY A 139 0.04 9.93 16.12
N ALA A 140 -1.16 9.45 15.79
CA ALA A 140 -2.44 10.07 16.14
C ALA A 140 -2.94 9.69 17.54
N GLY A 141 -2.29 8.72 18.20
CA GLY A 141 -2.72 8.19 19.49
C GLY A 141 -4.12 7.58 19.42
N VAL A 142 -4.44 6.87 18.34
CA VAL A 142 -5.68 6.10 18.24
C VAL A 142 -5.54 4.85 19.11
N GLY A 143 -6.51 4.67 20.01
CA GLY A 143 -6.54 3.56 20.96
C GLY A 143 -6.80 2.22 20.29
N LEU A 144 -6.50 1.16 21.04
CA LEU A 144 -6.85 -0.22 20.71
C LEU A 144 -8.12 -0.59 21.51
N PRO A 145 -9.06 -1.36 20.91
CA PRO A 145 -8.94 -2.07 19.63
C PRO A 145 -9.38 -1.26 18.39
N GLU A 146 -9.91 -0.04 18.55
CA GLU A 146 -10.58 0.67 17.46
C GLU A 146 -9.66 0.93 16.26
N GLY A 147 -8.40 1.32 16.51
CA GLY A 147 -7.43 1.57 15.43
C GLY A 147 -7.13 0.31 14.63
N THR A 148 -6.96 -0.84 15.29
CA THR A 148 -6.59 -2.11 14.65
C THR A 148 -7.75 -2.77 13.94
N ASP A 149 -8.98 -2.63 14.44
CA ASP A 149 -10.18 -3.09 13.74
C ASP A 149 -10.36 -2.36 12.40
N GLU A 150 -10.16 -1.04 12.40
CA GLU A 150 -10.23 -0.22 11.19
C GLU A 150 -9.11 -0.58 10.22
N ILE A 151 -7.86 -0.74 10.70
CA ILE A 151 -6.74 -1.20 9.87
C ILE A 151 -7.02 -2.57 9.24
N ALA A 152 -7.56 -3.52 10.00
CA ALA A 152 -7.91 -4.84 9.49
C ALA A 152 -9.02 -4.76 8.42
N SER A 153 -9.99 -3.86 8.58
CA SER A 153 -11.02 -3.58 7.59
C SER A 153 -10.43 -3.01 6.29
N ILE A 154 -9.58 -1.98 6.39
CA ILE A 154 -8.87 -1.38 5.27
C ILE A 154 -8.05 -2.43 4.53
N LEU A 155 -7.29 -3.24 5.26
CA LEU A 155 -6.39 -4.23 4.68
C LEU A 155 -7.13 -5.32 3.88
N ARG A 156 -8.29 -5.78 4.38
CA ARG A 156 -9.16 -6.71 3.64
C ARG A 156 -9.63 -6.09 2.33
N LEU A 157 -10.13 -4.86 2.37
CA LEU A 157 -10.58 -4.16 1.15
C LEU A 157 -9.42 -3.92 0.17
N ALA A 158 -8.24 -3.55 0.66
CA ALA A 158 -7.07 -3.33 -0.17
C ALA A 158 -6.56 -4.63 -0.83
N CYS A 159 -6.60 -5.77 -0.12
CA CYS A 159 -6.28 -7.07 -0.71
C CYS A 159 -7.24 -7.42 -1.85
N GLU A 160 -8.54 -7.25 -1.64
CA GLU A 160 -9.57 -7.45 -2.68
C GLU A 160 -9.47 -6.44 -3.83
N LEU A 161 -8.93 -5.24 -3.56
CA LEU A 161 -8.71 -4.22 -4.56
C LEU A 161 -7.53 -4.59 -5.47
N VAL A 162 -6.41 -5.06 -4.91
CA VAL A 162 -5.22 -5.38 -5.70
C VAL A 162 -5.34 -6.71 -6.46
N ASP A 163 -5.93 -7.74 -5.86
CA ASP A 163 -6.07 -9.07 -6.45
C ASP A 163 -7.19 -9.87 -5.75
N GLY A 164 -8.41 -9.83 -6.29
CA GLY A 164 -9.58 -10.56 -5.78
C GLY A 164 -9.54 -12.08 -5.96
N THR A 165 -8.39 -12.65 -6.35
CA THR A 165 -8.19 -14.11 -6.45
C THR A 165 -7.77 -14.76 -5.13
N GLY A 166 -7.53 -13.97 -4.08
CA GLY A 166 -7.09 -14.44 -2.77
C GLY A 166 -5.60 -14.76 -2.68
N ARG A 167 -4.78 -14.35 -3.66
CA ARG A 167 -3.30 -14.42 -3.55
C ARG A 167 -2.82 -13.60 -2.36
N ASN A 168 -3.29 -12.36 -2.27
CA ASN A 168 -2.93 -11.43 -1.22
C ASN A 168 -3.96 -11.56 -0.11
N THR A 169 -3.53 -12.01 1.06
CA THR A 169 -4.38 -12.14 2.24
C THR A 169 -3.94 -11.17 3.33
N PRO A 170 -4.85 -10.67 4.17
CA PRO A 170 -4.47 -9.83 5.31
C PRO A 170 -3.42 -10.46 6.22
N GLU A 171 -3.53 -11.77 6.47
CA GLU A 171 -2.53 -12.55 7.23
C GLU A 171 -1.15 -12.51 6.54
N GLY A 172 -1.12 -12.72 5.22
CA GLY A 172 0.12 -12.67 4.44
C GLY A 172 0.80 -11.30 4.50
N VAL A 173 0.02 -10.22 4.36
CA VAL A 173 0.53 -8.85 4.46
C VAL A 173 1.04 -8.55 5.87
N PHE A 174 0.30 -8.94 6.91
CA PHE A 174 0.73 -8.78 8.30
C PHE A 174 2.08 -9.47 8.56
N ARG A 175 2.24 -10.72 8.11
CA ARG A 175 3.50 -11.46 8.23
C ARG A 175 4.66 -10.77 7.51
N MET A 176 4.43 -10.21 6.31
CA MET A 176 5.44 -9.47 5.56
C MET A 176 5.83 -8.16 6.26
N TRP A 177 4.84 -7.41 6.76
CA TRP A 177 5.09 -6.17 7.52
C TRP A 177 5.95 -6.42 8.75
N ARG A 178 5.61 -7.46 9.52
CA ARG A 178 6.38 -7.86 10.70
C ARG A 178 7.85 -8.11 10.41
N VAL A 179 8.20 -8.71 9.28
CA VAL A 179 9.60 -9.02 8.97
C VAL A 179 10.32 -7.88 8.26
N ALA A 180 9.61 -7.07 7.49
CA ALA A 180 10.19 -5.98 6.70
C ALA A 180 10.41 -4.70 7.53
N HIS A 181 9.51 -4.37 8.47
CA HIS A 181 9.50 -3.06 9.14
C HIS A 181 9.88 -3.15 10.62
N LEU A 182 9.32 -4.11 11.36
CA LEU A 182 9.49 -4.14 12.82
C LEU A 182 10.94 -4.33 13.30
N PRO A 183 11.79 -5.19 12.70
CA PRO A 183 13.15 -5.39 13.22
C PRO A 183 13.98 -4.12 13.19
N GLY A 184 13.89 -3.34 12.11
CA GLY A 184 14.61 -2.07 11.99
C GLY A 184 14.07 -0.98 12.90
N LEU A 185 12.74 -0.94 13.11
CA LEU A 185 12.11 0.03 13.99
C LEU A 185 12.34 -0.25 15.48
N LEU A 186 12.24 -1.52 15.87
CA LEU A 186 12.30 -1.97 17.25
C LEU A 186 13.72 -2.26 17.74
N ASP A 187 14.74 -2.13 16.88
CA ASP A 187 16.14 -2.20 17.27
C ASP A 187 16.40 -1.24 18.46
N PRO A 188 17.07 -1.70 19.54
CA PRO A 188 17.40 -0.86 20.68
C PRO A 188 18.16 0.42 20.31
N ASN A 189 18.95 0.38 19.23
CA ASN A 189 19.77 1.48 18.72
C ASN A 189 19.05 2.31 17.64
N ALA A 190 17.85 1.90 17.20
CA ALA A 190 17.08 2.70 16.26
C ALA A 190 16.72 4.06 16.88
N ALA A 191 16.81 5.11 16.06
CA ALA A 191 16.53 6.50 16.47
C ALA A 191 15.04 6.76 16.80
N ALA A 192 14.16 5.78 16.57
CA ALA A 192 12.75 5.89 16.88
C ALA A 192 12.54 6.10 18.40
N PRO A 193 11.70 7.06 18.81
CA PRO A 193 11.37 7.24 20.23
C PRO A 193 10.72 5.99 20.84
N GLU A 194 10.96 5.72 22.13
CA GLU A 194 10.41 4.53 22.80
C GLU A 194 8.88 4.46 22.78
N TRP A 195 8.17 5.59 22.80
CA TRP A 195 6.71 5.60 22.67
C TRP A 195 6.25 5.13 21.28
N VAL A 196 7.03 5.40 20.22
CA VAL A 196 6.75 4.89 18.86
C VAL A 196 6.95 3.37 18.84
N LYS A 197 8.07 2.89 19.40
CA LYS A 197 8.36 1.45 19.49
C LYS A 197 7.29 0.71 20.30
N ALA A 198 6.89 1.26 21.45
CA ALA A 198 5.83 0.70 22.28
C ALA A 198 4.48 0.66 21.55
N GLY A 199 4.13 1.74 20.84
CA GLY A 199 2.93 1.77 20.00
C GLY A 199 2.92 0.70 18.92
N HIS A 200 4.03 0.52 18.21
CA HIS A 200 4.12 -0.51 17.16
C HIS A 200 4.05 -1.93 17.71
N ARG A 201 4.63 -2.20 18.90
CA ARG A 201 4.45 -3.49 19.58
C ARG A 201 2.99 -3.76 19.94
N ALA A 202 2.28 -2.75 20.44
CA ALA A 202 0.86 -2.90 20.79
C ALA A 202 -0.02 -3.17 19.55
N TYR A 203 0.26 -2.48 18.42
CA TYR A 203 -0.43 -2.76 17.16
C TYR A 203 -0.06 -4.15 16.61
N ASP A 204 1.20 -4.59 16.71
CA ASP A 204 1.61 -5.95 16.31
C ASP A 204 0.83 -7.03 17.06
N GLU A 205 0.78 -6.96 18.39
CA GLU A 205 0.06 -7.92 19.24
C GLU A 205 -1.44 -7.99 18.89
N GLU A 206 -2.09 -6.85 18.72
CA GLU A 206 -3.54 -6.82 18.47
C GLU A 206 -3.89 -7.17 17.01
N LEU A 207 -3.04 -6.82 16.04
CA LEU A 207 -3.23 -7.26 14.65
C LEU A 207 -2.98 -8.75 14.50
N GLU A 208 -2.04 -9.35 15.25
CA GLU A 208 -1.85 -10.80 15.27
C GLU A 208 -3.15 -11.52 15.65
N ARG A 209 -3.81 -11.03 16.72
CA ARG A 209 -5.11 -11.54 17.20
C ARG A 209 -6.23 -11.41 16.15
N LEU A 210 -6.24 -10.34 15.36
CA LEU A 210 -7.30 -10.05 14.39
C LEU A 210 -7.11 -10.73 13.03
N LEU A 211 -5.87 -10.91 12.60
CA LEU A 211 -5.52 -11.30 11.23
C LEU A 211 -5.02 -12.73 11.11
N THR A 212 -4.62 -13.36 12.22
CA THR A 212 -4.14 -14.75 12.22
C THR A 212 -5.27 -15.66 12.69
N PRO A 213 -5.67 -16.67 11.90
CA PRO A 213 -6.63 -17.68 12.36
C PRO A 213 -6.06 -18.43 13.56
N MET A 214 -6.87 -18.65 14.60
CA MET A 214 -6.55 -19.58 15.70
C MET A 214 -6.52 -21.04 15.25
#